data_AF-A0A6G3X2K1-F1
#
_entry.id   AF-A0A6G3X2K1-F1
#
_cell.length_a   1.000
_cell.length_b   1.000
_cell.length_c   1.000
_cell.angle_alpha   90.00
_cell.angle_beta   90.00
_cell.angle_gamma   90.00
#
_symmetry.space_group_name_H-M   'P 1'
#
loop_
_entity.id
_entity.type
_entity.pdbx_description
1 polymer ?
#
loop_
_entity_poly.entity_id
_entity_poly.type
_entity_poly.pdbx_seq_one_letter_code
_entity_poly.pdbx_strand_id
1 'polypeptide(L)' 'DNAPLLGPTALPGLLLATGHHRNGVLLTPVTGDAMAEALTTGELPETARPFAPGRFAPAAPVLQEQPV' A
#
# COMPACT_ATOMS: atom_id res chain seq x y z
N ASP A 1 -10.90 -3.25 -5.31
CA ASP A 1 -10.99 -2.02 -6.12
C ASP A 1 -10.25 -2.10 -7.46
N ASN A 2 -9.73 -3.27 -7.88
CA ASN A 2 -8.91 -3.46 -9.09
C ASN A 2 -7.62 -2.62 -9.16
N ALA A 3 -7.26 -1.95 -8.07
CA ALA A 3 -6.04 -1.16 -7.99
C ALA A 3 -4.86 -2.05 -7.51
N PRO A 4 -3.61 -1.72 -7.88
CA PRO A 4 -2.45 -2.50 -7.44
C PRO A 4 -2.23 -2.40 -5.92
N LEU A 5 -1.33 -3.23 -5.40
CA LEU A 5 -0.82 -3.15 -4.04
C LEU A 5 0.64 -2.69 -4.10
N LEU A 6 0.91 -1.53 -3.53
CA LEU A 6 2.23 -0.89 -3.47
C LEU A 6 2.62 -0.60 -2.02
N GLY A 7 3.83 -0.99 -1.61
CA GLY A 7 4.41 -0.61 -0.32
C GLY A 7 4.30 -1.67 0.79
N PRO A 8 4.49 -1.29 2.06
CA PRO A 8 4.75 -2.21 3.16
C PRO A 8 3.54 -3.05 3.55
N THR A 9 3.83 -4.24 4.08
CA THR A 9 2.83 -5.14 4.67
C THR A 9 2.94 -5.15 6.19
N ALA A 10 2.07 -5.92 6.86
CA ALA A 10 2.18 -6.18 8.29
C ALA A 10 3.43 -7.02 8.66
N LEU A 11 4.05 -7.72 7.70
CA LEU A 11 5.28 -8.45 7.94
C LEU A 11 6.49 -7.51 7.79
N PRO A 12 7.36 -7.40 8.81
CA PRO A 12 8.52 -6.52 8.75
C PRO A 12 9.44 -6.87 7.57
N GLY A 13 9.83 -5.84 6.81
CA GLY A 13 10.71 -5.99 5.65
C GLY A 13 10.06 -6.53 4.38
N LEU A 14 8.76 -6.86 4.40
CA LEU A 14 8.04 -7.30 3.20
C LEU A 14 7.22 -6.15 2.61
N LEU A 15 7.52 -5.82 1.35
CA LEU A 15 6.79 -4.85 0.53
C LEU A 15 6.13 -5.54 -0.66
N LEU A 16 5.00 -5.00 -1.13
CA LEU A 16 4.28 -5.47 -2.31
C LEU A 16 4.41 -4.47 -3.46
N ALA A 17 4.48 -5.00 -4.68
CA ALA A 17 4.37 -4.27 -5.93
C ALA A 17 3.63 -5.15 -6.96
N THR A 18 2.38 -5.52 -6.64
CA THR A 18 1.64 -6.56 -7.35
C THR A 18 0.22 -6.14 -7.73
N GLY A 19 -0.48 -6.98 -8.49
CA GLY A 19 -1.88 -6.75 -8.83
C GLY A 19 -2.10 -5.70 -9.94
N HIS A 20 -1.12 -5.47 -10.81
CA HIS A 20 -1.24 -4.48 -11.90
C HIS A 20 -2.05 -4.98 -13.12
N HIS A 21 -2.43 -6.27 -13.15
CA HIS A 21 -3.23 -6.88 -14.22
C HIS A 21 -2.67 -6.55 -15.63
N ARG A 22 -3.55 -6.26 -16.60
CA ARG A 22 -3.21 -5.91 -17.99
C ARG A 22 -2.45 -4.59 -18.13
N ASN A 23 -2.52 -3.71 -17.14
CA ASN A 23 -1.88 -2.39 -17.19
C ASN A 23 -0.44 -2.42 -16.65
N GLY A 24 0.06 -3.57 -16.19
CA GLY A 24 1.37 -3.70 -15.55
C GLY A 24 2.51 -3.08 -16.34
N VAL A 25 2.65 -3.44 -17.62
CA VAL A 25 3.75 -2.94 -18.45
C VAL A 25 3.74 -1.41 -18.63
N LEU A 26 2.55 -0.80 -18.67
CA LEU A 26 2.39 0.64 -18.82
C LEU A 26 2.73 1.39 -17.52
N LEU A 27 2.43 0.77 -16.38
CA LEU A 27 2.64 1.36 -15.06
C LEU A 27 4.00 1.01 -14.45
N THR A 28 4.77 0.08 -15.05
CA THR A 28 6.09 -0.35 -14.54
C THR A 28 6.99 0.81 -14.14
N PRO A 29 7.18 1.89 -14.94
CA PRO A 29 8.09 2.97 -14.56
C PRO A 29 7.67 3.67 -13.27
N VAL A 30 6.40 4.12 -13.19
CA VAL A 30 5.90 4.84 -12.01
C VAL A 30 5.83 3.94 -10.77
N THR A 31 5.55 2.65 -10.94
CA THR A 31 5.63 1.66 -9.85
C THR A 31 7.07 1.51 -9.37
N GLY A 32 8.04 1.44 -10.28
CA GLY A 32 9.46 1.35 -9.95
C GLY A 32 9.93 2.54 -9.12
N ASP A 33 9.60 3.75 -9.56
CA ASP A 33 9.97 5.00 -8.86
C ASP A 33 9.36 5.05 -7.45
N ALA A 34 8.07 4.73 -7.32
CA ALA A 34 7.39 4.72 -6.02
C ALA A 34 7.97 3.68 -5.06
N MET A 35 8.33 2.49 -5.56
CA MET A 35 8.93 1.46 -4.73
C MET A 35 10.39 1.76 -4.38
N ALA A 36 11.14 2.43 -5.25
CA ALA A 36 12.49 2.89 -4.95
C ALA A 36 12.49 3.90 -3.78
N GLU A 37 11.56 4.85 -3.78
CA GLU A 37 11.38 5.79 -2.66
C GLU A 37 11.02 5.05 -1.37
N ALA A 38 10.05 4.13 -1.42
CA ALA A 38 9.66 3.34 -0.25
C ALA A 38 10.81 2.49 0.31
N LEU A 39 11.64 1.90 -0.55
CA LEU A 39 12.79 1.09 -0.13
C LEU A 39 13.93 1.92 0.47
N THR A 40 14.11 3.16 0.02
CA THR A 40 15.23 4.02 0.45
C THR A 40 14.89 4.93 1.61
N THR A 41 13.62 5.29 1.77
CA THR A 41 13.16 6.25 2.79
C THR A 41 12.24 5.63 3.84
N GLY A 42 11.62 4.48 3.53
CA GLY A 42 10.57 3.87 4.34
C GLY A 42 9.17 4.43 4.10
N GLU A 43 9.02 5.45 3.25
CA GLU A 43 7.76 6.15 3.00
C GLU A 43 7.27 5.97 1.56
N LEU A 44 5.96 5.82 1.37
CA LEU A 44 5.36 5.88 0.05
C LEU A 44 5.12 7.33 -0.38
N PRO A 45 5.39 7.69 -1.66
CA PRO A 45 5.01 8.99 -2.18
C PRO A 45 3.49 9.16 -2.11
N GLU A 46 3.04 10.40 -1.97
CA GLU A 46 1.63 10.73 -1.74
C GLU A 46 0.69 10.11 -2.79
N THR A 47 1.10 10.13 -4.06
CA THR A 47 0.36 9.54 -5.19
C THR A 47 0.23 8.02 -5.10
N ALA A 48 1.14 7.34 -4.39
CA ALA A 48 1.13 5.89 -4.22
C ALA A 48 0.39 5.41 -2.96
N ARG A 49 0.17 6.29 -1.96
CA ARG A 49 -0.50 5.95 -0.69
C ARG A 49 -1.89 5.31 -0.84
N PRO A 50 -2.75 5.74 -1.79
CA PRO A 50 -4.05 5.07 -2.01
C PRO A 50 -3.93 3.60 -2.42
N PHE A 51 -2.75 3.16 -2.87
CA PHE A 51 -2.46 1.78 -3.28
C PHE A 51 -1.76 0.96 -2.18
N ALA A 52 -1.61 1.51 -0.98
CA ALA A 52 -1.07 0.76 0.17
C ALA A 52 -1.93 -0.47 0.49
N PRO A 53 -1.33 -1.60 0.92
CA PRO A 53 -2.08 -2.78 1.36
C PRO A 53 -3.05 -2.50 2.51
N GLY A 54 -2.71 -1.54 3.38
CA GLY A 54 -3.54 -1.13 4.52
C GLY A 54 -4.92 -0.59 4.16
N ARG A 55 -5.20 -0.24 2.89
CA ARG A 55 -6.54 0.24 2.48
C ARG A 55 -7.65 -0.82 2.61
N PHE A 56 -7.27 -2.08 2.72
CA PHE A 56 -8.19 -3.20 2.97
C PHE A 56 -8.24 -3.61 4.44
N ALA A 57 -7.44 -2.98 5.31
CA ALA A 57 -7.53 -3.24 6.73
C ALA A 57 -8.89 -2.76 7.23
N PRO A 58 -9.55 -3.51 8.13
CA PRO A 58 -10.74 -3.02 8.80
C PRO A 58 -10.41 -1.70 9.53
N ALA A 59 -11.35 -0.76 9.52
CA ALA A 59 -11.23 0.42 10.36
C ALA A 59 -10.95 -0.03 11.80
N ALA A 60 -9.98 0.60 12.46
CA ALA A 60 -9.67 0.27 13.85
C ALA A 60 -10.98 0.33 14.66
N PRO A 61 -11.29 -0.70 15.47
CA PRO A 61 -12.48 -0.65 16.30
C PRO A 61 -12.37 0.59 17.19
N VAL A 62 -13.35 1.48 17.06
CA VAL A 62 -13.52 2.54 18.05
C VAL A 62 -13.86 1.82 19.34
N LEU A 63 -12.97 1.89 20.33
CA LEU A 63 -13.25 1.38 21.68
C LEU A 63 -14.44 2.19 22.20
N GLN A 64 -15.66 1.66 21.97
CA GLN A 64 -16.85 2.17 22.61
C GLN A 64 -16.82 1.70 24.04
N GLU A 65 -16.49 2.60 24.97
CA GLU A 65 -16.65 2.36 26.39
C GLU A 65 -18.12 2.01 26.64
N GLN A 66 -18.39 0.75 26.99
CA GLN A 66 -19.73 0.33 27.36
C GLN A 66 -20.05 0.97 28.72
N PRO A 67 -21.13 1.76 28.85
CA PRO A 67 -21.54 2.28 30.13
C PRO A 67 -22.02 1.11 31.01
N VAL A 68 -21.53 1.11 32.26
CA VAL A 68 -21.89 0.17 33.33
C VAL A 68 -23.35 0.30 33.77
#